data_AF-A0A316GXX1-F1
#
_entry.id   AF-A0A316GXX1-F1
#
_cell.length_a   1.000
_cell.length_b   1.000
_cell.length_c   1.000
_cell.angle_alpha   90.00
_cell.angle_beta   90.00
_cell.angle_gamma   90.00
#
_symmetry.space_group_name_H-M   'P 1'
#
loop_
_entity.id
_entity.type
_entity.pdbx_description
1 polymer ?
#
loop_
_entity_poly.entity_id
_entity_poly.type
_entity_poly.pdbx_seq_one_letter_code
_entity_poly.pdbx_strand_id
1 'polypeptide(L)' 'MKNRPFVMPSTHNSKTTAKVATDIRRQLASQSNVRVLESMPVFRADGTLPKKLRKLLKKLEAAEQAQPLSKG' A
#
# COMPACT_ATOMS: atom_id res chain seq x y z
N MET A 1 28.31 -37.01 21.27
CA MET A 1 28.09 -35.97 20.24
C MET A 1 26.95 -35.09 20.73
N LYS A 2 27.13 -33.77 20.86
CA LYS A 2 26.12 -32.85 21.41
C LYS A 2 25.47 -32.08 20.26
N ASN A 3 24.17 -32.29 20.03
CA ASN A 3 23.43 -31.65 18.95
C ASN A 3 23.06 -30.22 19.37
N ARG A 4 23.51 -29.23 18.61
CA ARG A 4 23.09 -27.83 18.78
C ARG A 4 21.80 -27.59 17.99
N PRO A 5 20.75 -27.01 18.58
CA PRO A 5 19.54 -26.69 17.84
C PRO A 5 19.83 -25.58 16.82
N PHE A 6 19.30 -25.75 15.61
CA PHE A 6 19.28 -24.70 14.60
C PHE A 6 18.29 -23.61 15.04
N VAL A 7 18.82 -22.48 15.48
CA VAL A 7 18.02 -21.30 15.80
C VAL A 7 17.80 -20.54 14.49
N MET A 8 16.56 -20.50 14.00
CA MET A 8 16.21 -19.62 12.89
C MET A 8 16.29 -18.16 13.37
N PRO A 9 16.95 -17.26 12.63
CA PRO A 9 16.91 -15.84 12.93
C PRO A 9 15.47 -15.35 12.81
N SER A 10 14.85 -15.05 13.95
CA SER A 10 13.54 -14.42 14.02
C SER A 10 13.60 -13.09 13.27
N THR A 11 12.70 -12.91 12.30
CA THR A 11 12.58 -11.73 11.45
C THR A 11 12.30 -10.49 12.30
N HIS A 12 13.36 -9.77 12.64
CA HIS A 12 13.28 -8.53 13.42
C HIS A 12 13.31 -7.32 12.48
N ASN A 13 12.21 -7.06 11.77
CA ASN A 13 12.12 -5.89 10.87
C ASN A 13 10.69 -5.39 10.57
N SER A 14 9.64 -5.97 11.16
CA SER A 14 8.24 -5.59 10.84
C SER A 14 7.86 -4.14 11.17
N LYS A 15 8.44 -3.55 12.23
CA LYS A 15 8.20 -2.14 12.59
C LYS A 15 8.89 -1.18 11.62
N THR A 16 10.08 -1.52 11.16
CA THR A 16 10.86 -0.71 10.21
C THR A 16 10.21 -0.76 8.83
N THR A 17 9.75 -1.93 8.38
CA THR A 17 9.04 -2.08 7.10
C THR A 17 7.70 -1.36 7.10
N ALA A 18 6.94 -1.41 8.20
CA ALA A 18 5.69 -0.66 8.33
C ALA A 18 5.91 0.86 8.24
N LYS A 19 6.97 1.37 8.90
CA LYS A 19 7.34 2.79 8.85
C LYS A 19 7.74 3.22 7.45
N VAL A 20 8.62 2.44 6.80
CA VAL A 20 9.05 2.70 5.41
C VAL A 20 7.86 2.68 4.45
N ALA A 21 6.95 1.71 4.58
CA ALA A 21 5.75 1.65 3.76
C ALA A 21 4.84 2.87 3.97
N THR A 22 4.72 3.36 5.20
CA THR A 22 3.97 4.59 5.51
C THR A 22 4.62 5.82 4.91
N ASP A 23 5.95 5.94 4.99
CA ASP A 23 6.68 7.06 4.39
C ASP A 23 6.60 7.06 2.86
N ILE A 24 6.69 5.88 2.23
CA ILE A 24 6.47 5.71 0.78
C ILE A 24 5.06 6.15 0.40
N ARG A 25 4.03 5.68 1.10
CA ARG A 25 2.63 6.11 0.84
C ARG A 25 2.48 7.61 0.98
N ARG A 26 3.09 8.23 2.01
CA ARG A 26 3.04 9.68 2.24
C ARG A 26 3.69 10.47 1.10
N GLN A 27 4.84 10.00 0.59
CA GLN A 27 5.52 10.66 -0.52
C GLN A 27 4.74 10.50 -1.83
N LEU A 28 4.20 9.31 -2.12
CA LEU A 28 3.39 9.07 -3.31
C LEU A 28 2.07 9.85 -3.29
N ALA A 29 1.46 10.01 -2.12
CA ALA A 29 0.25 10.80 -1.93
C ALA A 29 0.50 12.33 -1.90
N SER A 30 1.74 12.80 -2.08
CA SER A 30 1.98 14.23 -2.23
C SER A 30 1.30 14.75 -3.50
N GLN A 31 0.69 15.93 -3.44
CA GLN A 31 -0.11 16.46 -4.55
C GLN A 31 0.68 16.56 -5.87
N SER A 32 1.97 16.87 -5.80
CA SER A 32 2.85 16.91 -6.97
C SER A 32 3.00 15.52 -7.60
N ASN A 33 3.23 14.48 -6.79
CA ASN A 33 3.38 13.12 -7.28
C ASN A 33 2.06 12.56 -7.81
N VAL A 34 0.94 12.85 -7.15
CA VAL A 34 -0.39 12.47 -7.64
C VAL A 34 -0.66 13.07 -9.02
N ARG A 35 -0.42 14.37 -9.23
CA ARG A 35 -0.59 15.03 -10.53
C ARG A 35 0.31 14.44 -11.61
N VAL A 36 1.57 14.13 -11.27
CA VAL A 36 2.49 13.47 -12.20
C VAL A 36 1.98 12.08 -12.57
N LEU A 37 1.57 11.27 -11.60
CA LEU A 37 1.03 9.93 -11.84
C LEU A 37 -0.26 9.99 -12.68
N GLU A 38 -1.18 10.90 -12.39
CA GLU A 38 -2.41 11.11 -13.19
C GLU A 38 -2.12 11.53 -14.63
N SER A 39 -1.02 12.26 -14.86
CA SER A 39 -0.59 12.67 -16.20
C SER A 39 -0.01 11.52 -17.02
N MET A 40 0.48 10.46 -16.38
CA MET A 40 1.14 9.34 -17.05
C MET A 40 0.12 8.39 -17.71
N PRO A 41 0.30 8.03 -18.99
CA PRO A 41 -0.65 7.19 -19.72
C PRO A 41 -0.82 5.78 -19.14
N VAL A 42 0.18 5.24 -18.44
CA VAL A 42 0.09 3.92 -17.77
C VAL A 42 -0.77 3.94 -16.50
N PHE A 43 -0.94 5.11 -15.90
CA PHE A 43 -1.71 5.34 -14.66
C PHE A 43 -3.09 5.93 -14.93
N ARG A 44 -3.45 6.19 -16.19
CA ARG A 44 -4.84 6.44 -16.60
C ARG A 44 -5.63 5.13 -16.46
N ALA A 45 -6.00 4.83 -15.22
CA ALA A 45 -6.64 3.58 -14.80
C ALA A 45 -7.97 3.28 -15.52
N ASP A 46 -8.63 4.28 -16.10
CA ASP A 46 -9.99 4.12 -16.60
C ASP A 46 -10.10 3.38 -17.94
N GLY A 47 -9.08 3.46 -18.80
CA GLY A 47 -9.13 2.85 -20.13
C GLY A 47 -8.86 1.34 -20.15
N THR A 48 -7.99 0.85 -19.25
CA THR A 48 -7.36 -0.48 -19.37
C THR A 48 -7.65 -1.43 -18.21
N LEU A 49 -8.27 -0.99 -17.11
CA LEU A 49 -8.51 -1.88 -15.98
C LEU A 49 -9.58 -2.96 -16.29
N PRO A 50 -9.33 -4.24 -15.98
CA PRO A 50 -10.36 -5.26 -15.96
C PRO A 50 -11.56 -4.87 -15.09
N LYS A 51 -12.80 -5.17 -15.56
CA LYS A 51 -14.06 -4.80 -14.87
C LYS A 51 -14.11 -5.23 -13.40
N LYS A 52 -13.55 -6.41 -13.08
CA LYS A 52 -13.50 -6.94 -11.70
C LYS A 52 -12.64 -6.07 -10.78
N LEU A 53 -11.51 -5.58 -11.26
CA LEU A 53 -10.62 -4.69 -10.49
C LEU A 53 -11.27 -3.33 -10.26
N ARG A 54 -11.91 -2.73 -11.27
CA ARG A 54 -12.72 -1.50 -11.09
C ARG A 54 -13.80 -1.66 -10.02
N LYS A 55 -14.53 -2.78 -10.05
CA LYS A 55 -15.57 -3.07 -9.05
C LYS A 55 -14.99 -3.21 -7.65
N LEU A 56 -13.80 -3.80 -7.51
CA LEU A 56 -13.15 -3.96 -6.21
C LEU A 56 -12.64 -2.63 -5.66
N LEU A 57 -12.00 -1.80 -6.49
CA LEU A 57 -11.55 -0.46 -6.11
C LEU A 57 -12.72 0.43 -5.68
N LYS A 58 -13.83 0.38 -6.41
CA LYS A 58 -15.05 1.13 -6.03
C LYS A 58 -15.61 0.70 -4.67
N LYS A 59 -15.52 -0.60 -4.34
CA LYS A 59 -15.92 -1.09 -3.00
C LYS A 59 -14.96 -0.63 -1.91
N LEU A 60 -13.66 -0.60 -2.22
CA LEU A 60 -12.63 -0.13 -1.29
C LEU A 60 -12.82 1.36 -0.98
N GLU A 61 -12.99 2.19 -2.01
CA GLU A 61 -13.27 3.62 -1.87
C GLU A 61 -14.53 3.86 -1.02
N ALA A 62 -15.63 3.14 -1.29
CA ALA A 62 -16.84 3.24 -0.49
C ALA A 62 -16.62 2.85 0.98
N ALA A 63 -15.76 1.86 1.25
CA ALA A 63 -15.41 1.46 2.61
C ALA A 63 -14.53 2.50 3.32
N GLU A 64 -13.57 3.09 2.62
CA GLU A 64 -12.71 4.15 3.15
C GLU A 64 -13.51 5.43 3.47
N GLN A 65 -14.47 5.80 2.63
CA GLN A 65 -15.37 6.94 2.88
C GLN A 65 -16.37 6.67 4.01
N ALA A 66 -16.78 5.42 4.18
CA ALA A 66 -17.67 5.00 5.27
C ALA A 66 -16.95 4.87 6.62
N GLN A 67 -15.61 4.80 6.63
CA GLN A 67 -14.83 4.72 7.85
C GLN A 67 -14.45 6.13 8.31
N PRO A 68 -15.05 6.65 9.40
CA PRO A 68 -14.64 7.93 9.95
C PRO A 68 -13.16 7.84 10.33
N LEU A 69 -12.35 8.77 9.81
CA LEU A 69 -10.93 8.90 10.13
C LEU A 69 -10.76 8.87 11.65
N SER A 70 -10.41 7.70 12.18
CA SER A 70 -9.84 7.56 13.51
C SER A 70 -8.52 8.30 13.46
N LYS A 71 -8.54 9.55 13.92
CA LYS A 71 -7.35 10.34 14.17
C LYS A 71 -6.55 9.61 15.25
N GLY A 72 -5.48 8.94 14.83
CA GLY A 72 -4.39 8.48 15.69
C GLY A 72 -3.24 9.46 15.58
#